data_AF-A0A2E3DUI0-F1
#
_entry.id   AF-A0A2E3DUI0-F1
#
_cell.length_a   1.000
_cell.length_b   1.000
_cell.length_c   1.000
_cell.angle_alpha   90.00
_cell.angle_beta   90.00
_cell.angle_gamma   90.00
#
_symmetry.space_group_name_H-M   'P 1'
#
loop_
_entity.id
_entity.type
_entity.pdbx_description
1 polymer ?
#
loop_
_entity_poly.entity_id
_entity_poly.type
_entity_poly.pdbx_seq_one_letter_code
_entity_poly.pdbx_strand_id
1 'polypeptide(L)' 'MLNRGYIMKYLIGFILLSSFSLSQSLDLVDIKLKELKSVVENASRSSQRVFVEDFTGLN' A
#
# COMPACT_ATOMS: atom_id res chain seq x y z
N MET A 1 13.84 -39.09 15.52
CA MET A 1 14.65 -37.86 15.72
C MET A 1 14.43 -36.94 14.53
N LEU A 2 13.87 -35.75 14.73
CA LEU A 2 13.70 -34.77 13.65
C LEU A 2 15.05 -34.11 13.38
N ASN A 3 15.52 -34.14 12.12
CA ASN A 3 16.82 -33.59 11.76
C ASN A 3 16.80 -32.06 11.89
N ARG A 4 17.66 -31.51 12.75
CA ARG A 4 17.80 -30.07 12.99
C ARG A 4 17.99 -29.26 11.70
N GLY A 5 18.64 -29.85 10.69
CA GLY A 5 18.81 -29.21 9.38
C GLY A 5 17.49 -29.02 8.62
N TYR A 6 16.53 -29.94 8.75
CA TYR A 6 15.21 -29.76 8.15
C TYR A 6 14.41 -28.67 8.86
N ILE A 7 14.45 -28.63 10.19
CA ILE A 7 13.75 -27.62 11.00
C ILE A 7 14.19 -26.19 10.60
N MET A 8 15.50 -25.96 10.47
CA MET A 8 16.02 -24.65 10.07
C MET A 8 15.60 -24.23 8.66
N LYS A 9 15.54 -25.18 7.71
CA LYS A 9 15.07 -24.91 6.34
C LYS A 9 13.61 -24.47 6.32
N TYR A 10 12.74 -25.15 7.07
CA TYR A 10 11.33 -24.77 7.18
C TYR A 10 11.15 -23.42 7.87
N LEU A 11 11.97 -23.12 8.89
CA LEU A 11 11.92 -21.87 9.61
C LEU A 11 12.30 -20.67 8.72
N ILE A 12 13.35 -20.81 7.92
CA ILE A 12 13.76 -19.79 6.93
C ILE A 12 12.67 -19.60 5.87
N GLY A 13 12.11 -20.70 5.35
CA GLY A 13 11.01 -20.64 4.37
C GLY A 13 9.77 -19.92 4.93
N PHE A 14 9.43 -20.18 6.19
CA PHE A 14 8.31 -19.51 6.87
C PHE A 14 8.53 -18.01 7.06
N ILE A 15 9.74 -17.60 7.45
CA ILE A 15 10.10 -16.19 7.60
C ILE A 15 10.01 -15.45 6.26
N LEU A 16 10.51 -16.06 5.18
CA LEU A 16 10.45 -15.45 3.84
C LEU A 16 9.00 -15.34 3.34
N LEU A 17 8.18 -16.38 3.54
CA LEU A 17 6.79 -16.38 3.12
C LEU A 17 5.96 -15.34 3.87
N SER A 18 6.13 -15.24 5.19
CA SER A 18 5.43 -14.23 6.00
C SER A 18 5.86 -12.80 5.64
N SER A 19 7.16 -12.56 5.47
CA SER A 19 7.67 -11.24 5.07
C SER A 19 7.13 -10.80 3.70
N PHE A 20 7.00 -11.74 2.75
CA PHE A 20 6.42 -11.46 1.44
C PHE A 20 4.94 -11.09 1.51
N SER A 21 4.15 -11.79 2.34
CA SER A 21 2.74 -11.47 2.56
C SER A 21 2.53 -10.10 3.22
N LEU A 22 3.43 -9.69 4.12
CA LEU A 22 3.36 -8.37 4.78
C LEU A 22 3.93 -7.22 3.93
N SER A 23 4.73 -7.51 2.91
CA SER A 23 5.28 -6.48 2.01
C SER A 23 4.26 -5.95 0.98
N GLN A 24 3.03 -6.49 0.93
CA GLN A 24 1.98 -6.02 0.02
C GLN A 24 1.27 -4.72 0.44
N SER A 25 1.89 -3.94 1.33
CA SER A 25 1.47 -2.56 1.55
C SER A 25 1.92 -1.68 0.37
N LEU A 26 1.21 -1.75 -0.76
CA LEU A 26 1.11 -0.55 -1.62
C LEU A 26 0.66 0.58 -0.71
N ASP A 27 1.47 1.64 -0.63
CA ASP A 27 1.19 2.75 0.26
C ASP A 27 -0.25 3.22 0.02
N LEU A 28 -1.12 3.06 1.03
CA LEU A 28 -2.52 3.43 0.93
C LEU A 28 -2.65 4.90 0.54
N VAL A 29 -1.65 5.72 0.91
CA VAL A 29 -1.52 7.12 0.50
C VAL A 29 -1.28 7.22 -1.00
N ASP A 30 -0.35 6.45 -1.58
CA ASP A 30 -0.10 6.45 -3.03
C ASP A 30 -1.34 6.05 -3.84
N ILE A 31 -2.11 5.07 -3.37
CA ILE A 31 -3.37 4.67 -4.01
C ILE A 31 -4.36 5.83 -3.99
N LYS A 32 -4.55 6.46 -2.82
CA LYS A 32 -5.48 7.59 -2.66
C LYS A 32 -5.04 8.82 -3.46
N LEU A 33 -3.73 9.06 -3.56
CA LEU A 33 -3.17 10.14 -4.36
C LEU A 33 -3.41 9.93 -5.85
N LYS A 34 -3.27 8.70 -6.35
CA LYS A 34 -3.58 8.35 -7.74
C LYS A 34 -5.07 8.51 -8.05
N GLU A 35 -5.94 8.10 -7.14
CA GLU A 35 -7.39 8.32 -7.25
C GLU A 35 -7.71 9.82 -7.33
N LEU A 36 -7.18 10.62 -6.40
CA LEU A 36 -7.35 12.08 -6.38
C LEU A 36 -6.86 12.72 -7.68
N LYS A 37 -5.66 12.34 -8.14
CA LYS A 37 -5.09 12.81 -9.40
C LYS A 37 -6.02 12.55 -10.58
N SER A 38 -6.55 11.32 -10.70
CA SER A 38 -7.48 10.94 -11.77
C SER A 38 -8.74 11.81 -11.78
N VAL A 39 -9.32 12.05 -10.62
CA VAL A 39 -10.51 12.91 -10.47
C VAL A 39 -10.21 14.36 -10.88
N VAL A 40 -9.08 14.91 -10.43
CA VAL A 40 -8.68 16.29 -10.76
C VAL A 40 -8.35 16.44 -12.25
N GLU A 41 -7.66 15.47 -12.86
CA GLU A 41 -7.38 15.48 -14.29
C GLU A 41 -8.65 15.43 -15.13
N ASN A 42 -9.61 14.58 -14.76
CA ASN A 42 -10.90 14.51 -15.44
C ASN A 42 -11.69 15.81 -15.32
N ALA A 43 -11.74 16.39 -14.12
CA ALA A 43 -12.41 17.68 -13.90
C ALA A 43 -11.74 18.81 -14.71
N SER A 44 -10.41 18.81 -14.77
CA SER A 44 -9.66 19.76 -15.60
C SER A 44 -10.03 19.63 -17.08
N ARG A 45 -10.13 18.40 -17.61
CA ARG A 45 -10.51 18.14 -19.00
C ARG A 45 -11.96 18.53 -19.31
N SER A 46 -12.85 18.44 -18.33
CA SER A 46 -14.27 18.81 -18.47
C SER A 46 -14.57 20.26 -18.07
N SER A 47 -13.54 21.07 -17.78
CA SER A 47 -13.70 22.44 -17.26
C SER A 47 -14.56 22.52 -15.99
N GLN A 48 -14.56 21.45 -15.19
CA GLN A 48 -15.23 21.38 -13.90
C GLN A 48 -14.30 21.87 -12.78
N ARG A 49 -14.88 22.59 -11.81
CA ARG A 49 -14.16 23.04 -10.61
C ARG A 49 -14.20 21.93 -9.55
N VAL A 50 -13.05 21.63 -8.96
CA VAL A 50 -12.93 20.67 -7.84
C VAL A 50 -12.74 21.44 -6.55
N PHE A 51 -13.56 21.13 -5.55
CA PHE A 51 -13.38 21.60 -4.18
C PHE A 51 -12.67 20.52 -3.38
N VAL A 52 -11.61 20.90 -2.68
CA VAL A 52 -10.85 20.01 -1.80
C VAL A 52 -10.85 20.64 -0.42
N GLU A 53 -11.30 19.87 0.56
CA GLU A 53 -11.29 20.26 1.97
C GLU A 53 -10.10 19.61 2.67
N ASP A 54 -9.37 20.39 3.46
CA ASP A 54 -8.32 19.87 4.34
C ASP A 54 -8.96 19.48 5.68
N PHE A 55 -9.04 18.17 5.94
CA PHE A 55 -9.58 17.62 7.18
C PHE A 55 -8.52 17.36 8.25
N THR A 56 -7.26 17.77 8.04
CA THR A 56 -6.18 17.50 9.00
C THR A 56 -6.32 18.31 10.29
N GLY A 57 -7.08 19.41 10.27
CA GLY A 57 -7.32 20.23 11.46
C GLY A 57 -6.05 20.87 12.04
N LEU A 58 -4.93 20.83 11.30
CA LEU A 58 -3.66 21.44 11.65
C LEU A 58 -3.74 22.94 11.37
N ASN A 59 -4.34 23.68 12.30
CA ASN A 59 -4.20 25.14 12.43
C ASN A 59 -3.29 25.46 13.62
#